data_AF-A0A965J6I8-F1
#
_entry.id   AF-A0A965J6I8-F1
#
_cell.length_a   1.000
_cell.length_b   1.000
_cell.length_c   1.000
_cell.angle_alpha   90.00
_cell.angle_beta   90.00
_cell.angle_gamma   90.00
#
_symmetry.space_group_name_H-M   'P 1'
#
loop_
_entity.id
_entity.type
_entity.pdbx_description
1 polymer ?
#
loop_
_entity_poly.entity_id
_entity_poly.type
_entity_poly.pdbx_seq_one_letter_code
_entity_poly.pdbx_strand_id
1 'polypeptide(L)'
;FGTGLVDWTGYEDIQGSSWQRQLHLFEVPFYYIEYGIAQLGALGVWMNSKLNQHSALENYKKALSLGYAKSMPEIYQAAGVPFDFSEKRLEILVSEIKGYLEKLN
;
A
#
# COMPACT_ATOMS: atom_id res chain seq x y z
N PHE A 1 -7.62 -12.41 3.87
CA PHE A 1 -8.36 -12.51 5.15
C PHE A 1 -8.42 -13.97 5.57
N GLY A 2 -7.58 -14.35 6.52
CA GLY A 2 -7.50 -15.73 7.02
C GLY A 2 -6.39 -15.77 8.04
N THR A 3 -6.73 -15.71 9.32
CA THR A 3 -5.78 -15.78 10.43
C THR A 3 -5.19 -17.18 10.61
N GLY A 4 -5.57 -18.15 9.77
CA GLY A 4 -5.28 -19.58 9.94
C GLY A 4 -6.07 -20.25 11.06
N LEU A 5 -6.95 -19.51 11.76
CA LEU A 5 -7.69 -19.97 12.93
C LEU A 5 -9.02 -20.67 12.59
N VAL A 6 -9.38 -20.76 11.31
CA VAL A 6 -10.64 -21.34 10.83
C VAL A 6 -10.33 -22.55 9.96
N ASP A 7 -10.91 -23.70 10.30
CA ASP A 7 -10.86 -24.92 9.50
C ASP A 7 -11.86 -24.83 8.35
N TRP A 8 -11.38 -25.01 7.13
CA TRP A 8 -12.16 -24.95 5.88
C TRP A 8 -12.36 -26.32 5.24
N THR A 9 -11.94 -27.41 5.91
CA THR A 9 -12.07 -28.78 5.39
C THR A 9 -13.54 -29.07 5.01
N GLY A 10 -13.78 -29.38 3.74
CA GLY A 10 -15.12 -29.63 3.18
C GLY A 10 -15.89 -28.38 2.75
N TYR A 11 -15.29 -27.19 2.82
CA TYR A 11 -15.86 -25.90 2.42
C TYR A 11 -14.96 -25.13 1.42
N GLU A 12 -14.10 -25.84 0.70
CA GLU A 12 -13.10 -25.27 -0.22
C GLU A 12 -13.76 -24.43 -1.32
N ASP A 13 -14.91 -24.87 -1.84
CA ASP A 13 -15.68 -24.13 -2.86
C ASP A 13 -16.18 -22.78 -2.32
N ILE A 14 -16.62 -22.75 -1.06
CA ILE A 14 -17.07 -21.51 -0.41
C ILE A 14 -15.88 -20.58 -0.22
N GLN A 15 -14.73 -21.11 0.22
CA GLN A 15 -13.51 -20.33 0.36
C GLN A 15 -13.05 -19.77 -1.00
N GLY A 16 -13.12 -20.57 -2.07
CA GLY A 16 -12.81 -20.17 -3.44
C GLY A 16 -13.72 -19.07 -3.97
N SER A 17 -14.97 -19.00 -3.51
CA SER A 17 -15.92 -17.91 -3.86
C SER A 17 -15.78 -16.65 -3.01
N SER A 18 -14.87 -16.60 -2.03
CA SER A 18 -14.78 -15.50 -1.06
C SER A 18 -14.52 -14.12 -1.68
N TRP A 19 -13.90 -14.07 -2.86
CA TRP A 19 -13.68 -12.83 -3.62
C TRP A 19 -14.98 -12.11 -3.98
N GLN A 20 -16.11 -12.83 -4.09
CA GLN A 20 -17.42 -12.24 -4.37
C GLN A 20 -17.89 -11.30 -3.26
N ARG A 21 -17.31 -11.41 -2.05
CA ARG A 21 -17.57 -10.47 -0.95
C ARG A 21 -16.93 -9.11 -1.19
N GLN A 22 -16.01 -8.99 -2.16
CA GLN A 22 -15.36 -7.74 -2.48
C GLN A 22 -16.24 -6.88 -3.39
N LEU A 23 -17.01 -5.98 -2.78
CA LEU A 23 -17.96 -5.10 -3.46
C LEU A 23 -17.35 -4.31 -4.63
N HIS A 24 -16.11 -3.83 -4.47
CA HIS A 24 -15.39 -3.08 -5.51
C HIS A 24 -15.31 -3.80 -6.86
N LEU A 25 -15.31 -5.14 -6.89
CA LEU A 25 -15.29 -5.89 -8.16
C LEU A 25 -16.58 -5.72 -8.98
N PHE A 26 -17.70 -5.41 -8.30
CA PHE A 26 -19.02 -5.26 -8.91
C PHE A 26 -19.41 -3.80 -9.13
N GLU A 27 -19.07 -2.91 -8.19
CA GLU A 27 -19.47 -1.51 -8.26
C GLU A 27 -18.47 -0.63 -9.03
N VAL A 28 -17.17 -0.86 -8.84
CA VAL A 28 -16.11 -0.01 -9.40
C VAL A 28 -14.94 -0.87 -9.89
N PRO A 29 -15.08 -1.54 -11.06
CA PRO A 29 -14.06 -2.44 -11.57
C PRO A 29 -12.67 -1.81 -11.63
N PHE A 30 -11.65 -2.61 -11.32
CA PHE A 30 -10.23 -2.21 -11.23
C PHE A 30 -9.85 -1.25 -10.10
N TYR A 31 -10.78 -0.62 -9.39
CA TYR A 31 -10.47 0.31 -8.29
C TYR A 31 -9.58 -0.31 -7.19
N TYR A 32 -9.75 -1.60 -6.93
CA TYR A 32 -9.06 -2.26 -5.81
C TYR A 32 -7.53 -2.27 -5.95
N ILE A 33 -6.98 -2.18 -7.17
CA ILE A 33 -5.53 -2.09 -7.38
C ILE A 33 -4.94 -0.78 -6.84
N GLU A 34 -5.75 0.28 -6.78
CA GLU A 34 -5.32 1.58 -6.29
C GLU A 34 -4.94 1.53 -4.81
N TYR A 35 -5.56 0.66 -4.01
CA TYR A 35 -5.13 0.41 -2.63
C TYR A 35 -3.70 -0.14 -2.57
N GLY A 36 -3.35 -1.06 -3.48
CA GLY A 36 -1.99 -1.60 -3.57
C GLY A 36 -0.97 -0.51 -3.93
N ILE A 37 -1.29 0.30 -4.95
CA ILE A 37 -0.46 1.43 -5.37
C ILE A 37 -0.30 2.43 -4.22
N ALA A 38 -1.40 2.89 -3.62
CA ALA A 38 -1.42 3.84 -2.52
C ALA A 38 -0.68 3.32 -1.28
N GLN A 39 -0.78 2.03 -0.97
CA GLN A 39 -0.05 1.41 0.13
C GLN A 39 1.47 1.49 -0.09
N LEU A 40 1.96 1.26 -1.31
CA LEU A 40 3.38 1.43 -1.63
C LEU A 40 3.83 2.89 -1.50
N GLY A 41 2.97 3.84 -1.89
CA GLY A 41 3.20 5.27 -1.67
C GLY A 41 3.30 5.61 -0.18
N ALA A 42 2.35 5.14 0.62
CA ALA A 42 2.29 5.36 2.06
C ALA A 42 3.51 4.76 2.79
N LEU A 43 3.95 3.56 2.40
CA LEU A 43 5.18 2.95 2.92
C LEU A 43 6.42 3.78 2.56
N GLY A 44 6.47 4.36 1.36
CA GLY A 44 7.52 5.31 0.98
C GLY A 44 7.55 6.55 1.87
N VAL A 45 6.39 7.16 2.14
CA VAL A 45 6.26 8.30 3.08
C VAL A 45 6.69 7.89 4.49
N TRP A 46 6.29 6.69 4.94
CA TRP A 46 6.71 6.15 6.23
C TRP A 46 8.24 6.01 6.31
N MET A 47 8.89 5.40 5.32
CA MET A 47 10.37 5.31 5.26
C MET A 47 11.02 6.70 5.31
N ASN A 48 10.52 7.66 4.55
CA ASN A 48 11.03 9.03 4.58
C ASN A 48 10.91 9.65 5.98
N SER A 49 9.82 9.37 6.70
CA SER A 49 9.62 9.88 8.06
C SER A 49 10.58 9.26 9.08
N LYS A 50 11.03 8.03 8.87
CA LYS A 50 12.09 7.38 9.68
C LYS A 50 13.45 8.07 9.51
N LEU A 51 13.71 8.68 8.35
CA LEU A 51 14.95 9.41 8.08
C LEU A 51 14.88 10.86 8.55
N ASN A 52 13.80 11.58 8.19
CA ASN A 52 13.56 12.95 8.60
C ASN A 52 12.05 13.24 8.62
N GLN A 53 11.47 13.24 9.82
CA GLN A 53 10.03 13.41 10.01
C GLN A 53 9.51 14.77 9.51
N HIS A 54 10.27 15.86 9.72
CA HIS A 54 9.85 17.19 9.30
C HIS A 54 9.75 17.29 7.78
N SER A 55 10.81 16.89 7.07
CA SER A 55 10.84 16.88 5.60
C SER A 55 9.77 15.97 5.00
N ALA A 56 9.58 14.78 5.58
CA ALA A 56 8.55 13.84 5.13
C ALA A 56 7.13 14.43 5.25
N LEU A 57 6.83 15.11 6.36
CA LEU A 57 5.55 15.77 6.56
C LEU A 57 5.32 16.93 5.58
N GLU A 58 6.34 17.76 5.34
CA GLU A 58 6.25 18.88 4.40
C GLU A 58 6.05 18.39 2.95
N ASN A 59 6.78 17.35 2.54
CA ASN A 59 6.58 16.73 1.22
C ASN A 59 5.18 16.11 1.10
N TYR A 60 4.70 15.44 2.14
CA TYR A 60 3.36 14.87 2.16
C TYR A 60 2.27 15.93 2.01
N LYS A 61 2.36 17.05 2.76
CA LYS A 61 1.43 18.18 2.61
C LYS A 61 1.50 18.79 1.22
N LYS A 62 2.70 18.91 0.64
CA LYS A 62 2.89 19.38 -0.73
C LYS A 62 2.21 18.47 -1.74
N ALA A 63 2.30 17.15 -1.57
CA ALA A 63 1.60 16.20 -2.45
C ALA A 63 0.08 16.33 -2.32
N LEU A 64 -0.45 16.45 -1.09
CA LEU A 64 -1.88 16.62 -0.84
C LEU A 64 -2.43 17.92 -1.45
N SER A 65 -1.67 19.02 -1.43
CA SER A 65 -2.13 20.30 -1.98
C SER A 65 -2.27 20.31 -3.50
N LEU A 66 -1.70 19.32 -4.21
CA LEU A 66 -1.87 19.17 -5.65
C LEU A 66 -3.27 18.65 -6.02
N GLY A 67 -3.94 17.96 -5.11
CA GLY A 67 -5.25 17.33 -5.37
C GLY A 67 -5.27 16.54 -6.67
N TYR A 68 -6.34 16.70 -7.45
CA TYR A 68 -6.49 16.08 -8.77
C TYR A 68 -5.90 16.90 -9.93
N ALA A 69 -5.15 17.97 -9.64
CA ALA A 69 -4.58 18.82 -10.68
C ALA A 69 -3.33 18.21 -11.36
N LYS A 70 -2.81 17.11 -10.82
CA LYS A 70 -1.55 16.48 -11.21
C LYS A 70 -1.70 14.97 -11.38
N SER A 71 -0.82 14.40 -12.20
CA SER A 71 -0.77 12.95 -12.41
C SER A 71 -0.23 12.22 -11.18
N MET A 72 -0.54 10.93 -11.06
CA MET A 72 -0.08 10.12 -9.93
C MET A 72 1.46 10.12 -9.77
N PRO A 73 2.28 9.99 -10.83
CA PRO A 73 3.73 10.08 -10.70
C PRO A 73 4.21 11.44 -10.16
N GLU A 74 3.57 12.55 -10.56
CA GLU A 74 3.88 13.88 -10.04
C GLU A 74 3.51 14.01 -8.55
N ILE A 75 2.38 13.42 -8.14
CA ILE A 75 1.97 13.39 -6.72
C ILE A 75 2.99 12.59 -5.88
N TYR A 76 3.44 11.44 -6.37
CA TYR A 76 4.48 10.63 -5.72
C TYR A 76 5.80 11.39 -5.58
N GLN A 77 6.24 12.01 -6.68
CA GLN A 77 7.44 12.82 -6.69
C GLN A 77 7.36 13.98 -5.69
N ALA A 78 6.20 14.66 -5.60
CA ALA A 78 5.99 15.73 -4.63
C ALA A 78 6.05 15.23 -3.18
N ALA A 79 5.62 13.99 -2.91
CA ALA A 79 5.75 13.33 -1.61
C ALA A 79 7.18 12.85 -1.31
N GLY A 80 8.13 13.01 -2.25
CA GLY A 80 9.47 12.48 -2.13
C GLY A 80 9.53 10.96 -2.23
N VAL A 81 8.55 10.34 -2.89
CA VAL A 81 8.46 8.89 -3.07
C VAL A 81 8.65 8.55 -4.56
N PRO A 82 9.52 7.59 -4.92
CA PRO A 82 9.62 7.17 -6.32
C PRO A 82 8.34 6.45 -6.75
N PHE A 83 7.82 6.81 -7.92
CA PHE A 83 6.75 6.06 -8.60
C PHE A 83 7.36 4.83 -9.29
N ASP A 84 7.84 3.88 -8.47
CA ASP A 84 8.56 2.68 -8.90
C ASP A 84 7.96 1.47 -8.19
N PHE A 85 7.43 0.54 -8.99
CA PHE A 85 6.83 -0.72 -8.54
C PHE A 85 7.64 -1.93 -8.98
N SER A 86 8.92 -1.74 -9.31
CA SER A 86 9.82 -2.84 -9.63
C SER A 86 9.99 -3.79 -8.44
N GLU A 87 10.27 -5.05 -8.75
CA GLU A 87 10.56 -6.10 -7.77
C GLU A 87 11.63 -5.65 -6.77
N LYS A 88 12.73 -5.06 -7.27
CA LYS A 88 13.81 -4.52 -6.45
C LYS A 88 13.32 -3.48 -5.44
N ARG A 89 12.41 -2.57 -5.83
CA ARG A 89 11.86 -1.57 -4.92
C ARG A 89 10.96 -2.20 -3.86
N LEU A 90 10.17 -3.20 -4.27
CA LEU A 90 9.33 -3.97 -3.36
C LEU A 90 10.15 -4.75 -2.32
N GLU A 91 11.25 -5.37 -2.73
CA GLU A 91 12.17 -6.08 -1.83
C GLU A 91 12.70 -5.18 -0.71
N ILE A 92 13.11 -3.95 -1.07
CA ILE A 92 13.58 -2.96 -0.09
C ILE A 92 12.45 -2.62 0.90
N LEU A 93 11.26 -2.29 0.40
CA LEU A 93 10.10 -1.94 1.24
C LEU A 93 9.74 -3.08 2.20
N VAL A 94 9.65 -4.31 1.69
CA VAL A 94 9.30 -5.49 2.49
C VAL A 94 10.37 -5.79 3.54
N SER A 95 11.65 -5.63 3.21
CA SER A 95 12.75 -5.84 4.15
C SER A 95 12.69 -4.84 5.32
N GLU A 96 12.43 -3.56 5.03
CA GLU A 96 12.25 -2.53 6.06
C GLU A 96 11.05 -2.79 6.97
N ILE A 97 9.92 -3.21 6.39
CA ILE A 97 8.71 -3.55 7.16
C ILE A 97 8.99 -4.74 8.09
N LYS A 98 9.59 -5.81 7.57
CA LYS A 98 9.96 -6.99 8.38
C LYS A 98 10.88 -6.60 9.53
N GLY A 99 11.97 -5.89 9.24
CA GLY A 99 12.91 -5.44 10.27
C GLY A 99 12.30 -4.47 11.27
N TYR A 100 11.25 -3.74 10.93
CA TYR A 100 10.49 -2.93 11.88
C TYR A 100 9.57 -3.80 12.75
N LEU A 101 8.82 -4.74 12.17
CA LEU A 101 7.93 -5.65 12.89
C LEU A 101 8.68 -6.54 13.87
N GLU A 102 9.87 -7.03 13.51
CA GLU A 102 10.73 -7.83 14.39
C GLU A 102 11.15 -7.10 15.66
N LYS A 103 11.21 -5.76 15.66
CA LYS A 103 11.53 -4.95 16.85
C LYS A 103 10.33 -4.74 17.77
N LEU A 104 9.12 -5.05 17.31
CA LEU A 104 7.88 -4.93 18.09
C LEU A 104 7.51 -6.23 18.81
N ASN A 105 8.14 -7.33 18.44
CA ASN A 105 8.05 -8.63 19.11
C ASN A 105 9.16 -8.76 20.17
#